data_AF-A0A2T3BCE0-F1
#
_entry.id   AF-A0A2T3BCE0-F1
#
_cell.length_a   1.000
_cell.length_b   1.000
_cell.length_c   1.000
_cell.angle_alpha   90.00
_cell.angle_beta   90.00
_cell.angle_gamma   90.00
#
_symmetry.space_group_name_H-M   'P 1'
#
loop_
_entity.id
_entity.type
_entity.pdbx_description
1 polymer ?
#
loop_
_entity_poly.entity_id
_entity_poly.type
_entity_poly.pdbx_seq_one_letter_code
_entity_poly.pdbx_strand_id
1 'polypeptide(L)'
;MESTFKVPVPKQPKEPELTRDERLRIQTLFFDANFTRDQICLQTGHTYRQICYAIQHRLTPQKRKSGRRVLLNTPQRKKLIQWVSASRDNRETPWIAIPGILGWDYGVSAIRIAFKKEGYKRRVSKRKCPLTKENRRKRLEWAQEHIN
;
A
#
# COMPACT_ATOMS: atom_id res chain seq x y z
N MET A 1 2.94 32.68 40.93
CA MET A 1 3.42 31.52 40.14
C MET A 1 3.26 31.90 38.68
N GLU A 2 4.36 32.23 38.01
CA GLU A 2 4.32 32.67 36.60
C GLU A 2 4.00 31.48 35.70
N SER A 3 2.84 31.53 35.04
CA SER A 3 2.42 30.56 34.04
C SER A 3 3.29 30.75 32.79
N THR A 4 4.22 29.83 32.57
CA THR A 4 5.06 29.79 31.37
C THR A 4 4.23 29.34 30.17
N PHE A 5 3.71 30.31 29.39
CA PHE A 5 3.07 30.04 28.12
C PHE A 5 4.12 29.62 27.08
N LYS A 6 4.15 28.34 26.71
CA LYS A 6 4.96 27.86 25.58
C LYS A 6 4.22 28.12 24.27
N VAL A 7 4.68 29.09 23.49
CA VAL A 7 4.20 29.29 22.12
C VAL A 7 4.69 28.13 21.25
N PRO A 8 3.80 27.36 20.60
CA PRO A 8 4.23 26.30 19.71
C PRO A 8 4.92 26.89 18.47
N VAL A 9 6.19 26.55 18.27
CA VAL A 9 6.93 26.93 17.07
C VAL A 9 6.34 26.17 15.87
N PRO A 10 5.93 26.86 14.79
CA PRO A 10 5.42 26.19 13.61
C PRO A 10 6.50 25.28 13.02
N LYS A 11 6.08 24.08 12.59
CA LYS A 11 6.98 23.12 11.97
C LYS A 11 7.57 23.75 10.70
N GLN A 12 8.88 23.95 10.67
CA GLN A 12 9.55 24.47 9.48
C GLN A 12 9.36 23.51 8.29
N PRO A 13 9.09 24.04 7.09
CA PRO A 13 8.97 23.21 5.90
C PRO A 13 10.30 22.49 5.66
N LYS A 14 10.21 21.20 5.31
CA LYS A 14 11.40 20.43 4.95
C LYS A 14 11.76 20.77 3.51
N GLU A 15 13.00 21.20 3.28
CA GLU A 15 13.54 21.40 1.93
C GLU A 15 13.39 20.12 1.09
N PRO A 16 12.99 20.23 -0.19
CA PRO A 16 12.88 19.09 -1.07
C PRO A 16 14.25 18.44 -1.31
N GLU A 17 14.24 17.16 -1.67
CA GLU A 17 15.44 16.48 -2.09
C GLU A 17 15.86 16.95 -3.48
N LEU A 18 17.16 17.16 -3.67
CA LEU A 18 17.72 17.48 -4.98
C LEU A 18 17.39 16.41 -6.00
N THR A 19 16.91 16.85 -7.16
CA THR A 19 16.70 16.06 -8.37
C THR A 19 18.04 15.57 -8.93
N ARG A 20 17.97 14.65 -9.90
CA ARG A 20 19.17 14.12 -10.57
C ARG A 20 19.96 15.25 -11.24
N ASP A 21 19.29 16.15 -11.94
CA ASP A 21 19.94 17.16 -12.78
C ASP A 21 20.55 18.27 -11.91
N GLU A 22 19.92 18.61 -10.78
CA GLU A 22 20.51 19.51 -9.78
C GLU A 22 21.78 18.92 -9.17
N ARG A 23 21.77 17.61 -8.85
CA ARG A 23 22.99 16.92 -8.37
C ARG A 23 24.08 16.89 -9.43
N LEU A 24 23.71 16.67 -10.69
CA LEU A 24 24.67 16.70 -11.80
C LEU A 24 25.30 18.07 -11.92
N ARG A 25 24.49 19.13 -11.92
CA ARG A 25 24.98 20.51 -11.96
C ARG A 25 25.94 20.81 -10.80
N ILE A 26 25.60 20.40 -9.57
CA ILE A 26 26.47 20.58 -8.40
C ILE A 26 27.79 19.81 -8.57
N GLN A 27 27.75 18.56 -9.04
CA GLN A 27 28.97 17.77 -9.25
C GLN A 27 29.84 18.35 -10.36
N THR A 28 29.26 18.79 -11.47
CA THR A 28 29.99 19.46 -12.56
C THR A 28 30.66 20.75 -12.08
N LEU A 29 29.94 21.58 -11.32
CA LEU A 29 30.54 22.81 -10.75
C LEU A 29 31.69 22.50 -9.80
N PHE A 30 31.58 21.41 -9.03
CA PHE A 30 32.61 21.04 -8.05
C PHE A 30 33.83 20.36 -8.70
N PHE A 31 33.62 19.35 -9.54
CA PHE A 31 34.70 18.53 -10.09
C PHE A 31 35.30 19.07 -11.39
N ASP A 32 34.47 19.62 -12.29
CA ASP A 32 34.95 20.11 -13.59
C ASP A 32 35.33 21.59 -13.52
N ALA A 33 34.54 22.41 -12.81
CA ALA A 33 34.78 23.85 -12.68
C ALA A 33 35.59 24.25 -11.44
N ASN A 34 35.89 23.31 -10.52
CA ASN A 34 36.64 23.54 -9.26
C ASN A 34 36.05 24.63 -8.35
N PHE A 35 34.73 24.83 -8.36
CA PHE A 35 34.10 25.83 -7.50
C PHE A 35 34.10 25.37 -6.04
N THR A 36 34.29 26.32 -5.13
CA THR A 36 34.14 26.04 -3.69
C THR A 36 32.67 25.78 -3.35
N ARG A 37 32.43 25.04 -2.27
CA ARG A 37 31.06 24.72 -1.82
C ARG A 37 30.22 25.99 -1.59
N ASP A 38 30.84 27.05 -1.09
CA ASP A 38 30.16 28.33 -0.84
C ASP A 38 29.81 29.06 -2.14
N GLN A 39 30.70 29.02 -3.16
CA GLN A 39 30.39 29.53 -4.49
C GLN A 39 29.21 28.77 -5.12
N ILE A 40 29.17 27.45 -4.94
CA ILE A 40 28.06 26.63 -5.43
C ILE A 40 26.76 26.97 -4.68
N CYS A 41 26.81 27.22 -3.36
CA CYS A 41 25.65 27.71 -2.59
C CYS A 41 25.10 29.00 -3.21
N LEU A 42 25.97 29.98 -3.46
CA LEU A 42 25.57 31.27 -4.02
C LEU A 42 25.00 31.13 -5.45
N GLN A 43 25.59 30.26 -6.27
CA GLN A 43 25.17 30.09 -7.66
C GLN A 43 23.89 29.27 -7.83
N THR A 44 23.69 28.25 -6.99
CA THR A 44 22.56 27.31 -7.10
C THR A 44 21.41 27.64 -6.16
N GLY A 45 21.64 28.41 -5.10
CA GLY A 45 20.66 28.69 -4.05
C GLY A 45 20.36 27.51 -3.13
N HIS A 46 21.02 26.37 -3.32
CA HIS A 46 20.85 25.20 -2.47
C HIS A 46 21.61 25.35 -1.15
N THR A 47 21.10 24.67 -0.12
CA THR A 47 21.75 24.69 1.19
C THR A 47 23.12 24.00 1.15
N TYR A 48 24.04 24.46 1.99
CA TYR A 48 25.36 23.85 2.13
C TYR A 48 25.29 22.33 2.39
N ARG A 49 24.30 21.88 3.18
CA ARG A 49 24.06 20.46 3.45
C ARG A 49 23.64 19.69 2.20
N GLN A 50 22.77 20.24 1.35
CA GLN A 50 22.36 19.63 0.10
C GLN A 50 23.56 19.47 -0.85
N ILE A 51 24.44 20.47 -0.92
CA ILE A 51 25.65 20.45 -1.75
C ILE A 51 26.63 19.38 -1.27
N CYS A 52 26.96 19.36 0.02
CA CYS A 52 27.80 18.32 0.60
C CYS A 52 27.23 16.91 0.33
N TYR A 53 25.91 16.74 0.50
CA TYR A 53 25.25 15.48 0.22
C TYR A 53 25.36 15.08 -1.26
N ALA A 54 25.14 16.02 -2.18
CA ALA A 54 25.22 15.77 -3.62
C ALA A 54 26.64 15.41 -4.09
N ILE A 55 27.69 16.02 -3.51
CA ILE A 55 29.09 15.70 -3.83
C ILE A 55 29.45 14.29 -3.34
N GLN A 56 29.01 13.93 -2.13
CA GLN A 56 29.36 12.64 -1.51
C GLN A 56 28.60 11.44 -2.09
N HIS A 57 27.39 11.66 -2.63
CA HIS A 57 26.49 10.59 -3.06
C HIS A 57 26.35 10.52 -4.58
N ARG A 58 25.87 9.38 -5.07
CA ARG A 58 25.59 9.18 -6.51
C ARG A 58 24.49 10.12 -7.00
N LEU A 59 24.55 10.48 -8.29
CA LEU A 59 23.57 11.30 -9.00
C LEU A 59 22.14 10.75 -8.86
N THR A 60 21.95 9.47 -9.19
CA THR A 60 20.64 8.82 -9.10
C THR A 60 20.54 8.03 -7.79
N PRO A 61 19.54 8.31 -6.93
CA PRO A 61 19.30 7.50 -5.74
C PRO A 61 19.07 6.02 -6.10
N GLN A 62 19.88 5.11 -5.54
CA GLN A 62 19.82 3.68 -5.89
C GLN A 62 18.52 3.01 -5.42
N LYS A 63 17.94 3.48 -4.30
CA LYS A 63 16.71 2.93 -3.73
C LYS A 63 15.59 3.95 -3.85
N ARG A 64 14.49 3.54 -4.47
CA ARG A 64 13.25 4.32 -4.43
C ARG A 64 12.72 4.33 -2.99
N LYS A 65 12.16 5.47 -2.58
CA LYS A 65 11.44 5.56 -1.30
C LYS A 65 10.33 4.53 -1.31
N SER A 66 10.41 3.57 -0.39
CA SER A 66 9.37 2.57 -0.20
C SER A 66 8.57 2.94 1.02
N GLY A 67 7.25 2.86 0.90
CA GLY A 67 6.35 3.05 2.02
C GLY A 67 6.39 1.87 3.00
N ARG A 68 5.54 1.95 4.03
CA ARG A 68 5.35 0.85 4.98
C ARG A 68 4.94 -0.42 4.23
N ARG A 69 5.63 -1.52 4.52
CA ARG A 69 5.30 -2.84 3.96
C ARG A 69 3.93 -3.31 4.46
N VAL A 70 3.26 -4.12 3.66
CA VAL A 70 1.99 -4.77 4.04
C VAL A 70 2.24 -5.69 5.23
N LEU A 71 1.31 -5.70 6.20
CA LEU A 71 1.43 -6.45 7.44
C LEU A 71 1.47 -7.97 7.22
N LEU A 72 0.59 -8.50 6.37
CA LEU A 72 0.54 -9.93 6.07
C LEU A 72 1.60 -10.31 5.01
N ASN A 73 2.44 -11.28 5.37
CA ASN A 73 3.44 -11.84 4.47
C ASN A 73 2.79 -12.71 3.37
N THR A 74 3.55 -13.07 2.33
CA THR A 74 3.03 -13.88 1.21
C THR A 74 2.42 -15.22 1.63
N PRO A 75 3.04 -16.06 2.51
CA PRO A 75 2.42 -17.32 2.90
C PRO A 75 1.13 -17.15 3.71
N GLN A 76 1.05 -16.16 4.62
CA GLN A 76 -0.17 -15.86 5.37
C GLN A 76 -1.30 -15.43 4.45
N ARG A 77 -1.02 -14.62 3.42
CA ARG A 77 -2.03 -14.23 2.43
C ARG A 77 -2.55 -15.44 1.65
N LYS A 78 -1.67 -16.35 1.22
CA LYS A 78 -2.09 -17.59 0.54
C LYS A 78 -2.94 -18.48 1.45
N LYS A 79 -2.54 -18.64 2.72
CA LYS A 79 -3.31 -19.37 3.74
C LYS A 79 -4.69 -18.76 3.94
N LEU A 80 -4.79 -17.43 3.96
CA LEU A 80 -6.05 -16.70 4.05
C LEU A 80 -6.97 -17.01 2.85
N ILE A 81 -6.42 -17.00 1.62
CA ILE A 81 -7.18 -17.36 0.41
C ILE A 81 -7.65 -18.80 0.44
N GLN A 82 -6.77 -19.72 0.83
CA GLN A 82 -7.10 -21.14 0.97
C GLN A 82 -8.24 -21.33 1.98
N TRP A 83 -8.15 -20.70 3.16
CA TRP A 83 -9.19 -20.79 4.19
C TRP A 83 -10.54 -20.25 3.72
N VAL A 84 -10.55 -19.08 3.06
CA VAL A 84 -11.77 -18.49 2.51
C VAL A 84 -12.39 -19.34 1.40
N SER A 85 -11.56 -20.04 0.62
CA SER A 85 -12.02 -20.86 -0.50
C SER A 85 -12.46 -22.26 -0.07
N ALA A 86 -12.10 -22.69 1.14
CA ALA A 86 -12.40 -24.03 1.65
C ALA A 86 -13.88 -24.28 1.96
N SER A 87 -14.64 -23.24 2.35
CA SER A 87 -16.05 -23.38 2.70
C SER A 87 -16.87 -22.16 2.27
N ARG A 88 -18.17 -22.37 2.02
CA ARG A 88 -19.12 -21.30 1.79
C ARG A 88 -19.21 -20.36 3.00
N ASP A 89 -19.22 -20.90 4.20
CA ASP A 89 -19.39 -20.11 5.43
C ASP A 89 -18.19 -19.18 5.61
N ASN A 90 -16.98 -19.70 5.44
CA ASN A 90 -15.73 -18.93 5.49
C ASN A 90 -15.72 -17.75 4.49
N ARG A 91 -16.32 -17.96 3.31
CA ARG A 91 -16.46 -16.91 2.29
C ARG A 91 -17.46 -15.82 2.67
N GLU A 92 -18.51 -16.19 3.41
CA GLU A 92 -19.54 -15.26 3.84
C GLU A 92 -19.15 -14.53 5.15
N THR A 93 -18.17 -15.02 5.90
CA THR A 93 -17.60 -14.40 7.12
C THR A 93 -17.22 -12.93 6.90
N PRO A 94 -17.69 -12.00 7.76
CA PRO A 94 -17.32 -10.59 7.65
C PRO A 94 -15.82 -10.39 7.97
N TRP A 95 -15.16 -9.47 7.26
CA TRP A 95 -13.72 -9.26 7.41
C TRP A 95 -13.24 -8.91 8.82
N ILE A 96 -14.14 -8.35 9.66
CA ILE A 96 -13.84 -8.03 11.06
C ILE A 96 -13.75 -9.25 11.97
N ALA A 97 -14.44 -10.34 11.64
CA ALA A 97 -14.41 -11.58 12.42
C ALA A 97 -13.21 -12.47 12.06
N ILE A 98 -12.65 -12.32 10.85
CA ILE A 98 -11.57 -13.18 10.34
C ILE A 98 -10.34 -13.19 11.27
N PRO A 99 -9.81 -12.04 11.75
CA PRO A 99 -8.67 -12.05 12.67
C PRO A 99 -8.95 -12.85 13.94
N GLY A 100 -10.13 -12.69 14.55
CA GLY A 100 -10.53 -13.45 15.73
C GLY A 100 -10.61 -14.96 15.48
N ILE A 101 -11.18 -15.37 14.34
CA ILE A 101 -11.31 -16.80 13.97
C ILE A 101 -9.94 -17.44 13.70
N LEU A 102 -9.02 -16.71 13.06
CA LEU A 102 -7.68 -17.21 12.74
C LEU A 102 -6.67 -17.02 13.88
N GLY A 103 -7.06 -16.38 14.99
CA GLY A 103 -6.17 -16.05 16.10
C GLY A 103 -5.08 -15.05 15.71
N TRP A 104 -5.39 -14.12 14.80
CA TRP A 104 -4.44 -13.12 14.31
C TRP A 104 -4.70 -11.75 14.94
N ASP A 105 -3.63 -11.11 15.41
CA ASP A 105 -3.66 -9.73 15.91
C ASP A 105 -3.48 -8.71 14.77
N TYR A 106 -4.36 -8.78 13.77
CA TYR A 106 -4.35 -7.86 12.64
C TYR A 106 -5.68 -7.14 12.50
N GLY A 107 -5.63 -5.82 12.27
CA GLY A 107 -6.82 -5.03 11.97
C GLY A 107 -7.46 -5.39 10.62
N VAL A 108 -8.75 -5.05 10.47
CA VAL A 108 -9.55 -5.28 9.25
C VAL A 108 -8.85 -4.80 7.97
N SER A 109 -8.20 -3.64 8.03
CA SER A 109 -7.48 -3.06 6.89
C SER A 109 -6.37 -3.98 6.36
N ALA A 110 -5.68 -4.71 7.25
CA ALA A 110 -4.63 -5.65 6.85
C ALA A 110 -5.19 -6.81 6.04
N ILE A 111 -6.33 -7.36 6.49
CA ILE A 111 -7.08 -8.42 5.80
C ILE A 111 -7.58 -7.95 4.44
N ARG A 112 -8.13 -6.73 4.36
CA ARG A 112 -8.58 -6.13 3.09
C ARG A 112 -7.45 -5.98 2.08
N ILE A 113 -6.31 -5.44 2.52
CA ILE A 113 -5.13 -5.27 1.67
C ILE A 113 -4.60 -6.63 1.24
N ALA A 114 -4.61 -7.63 2.12
CA ALA A 114 -4.21 -8.99 1.80
C ALA A 114 -5.05 -9.58 0.67
N PHE A 115 -6.39 -9.53 0.77
CA PHE A 115 -7.28 -9.98 -0.31
C PHE A 115 -7.06 -9.21 -1.60
N LYS A 116 -6.91 -7.87 -1.53
CA LYS A 116 -6.65 -7.03 -2.71
C LYS A 116 -5.35 -7.43 -3.41
N LYS A 117 -4.29 -7.73 -2.67
CA LYS A 117 -2.98 -8.13 -3.20
C LYS A 117 -3.02 -9.48 -3.91
N GLU A 118 -3.80 -10.43 -3.40
CA GLU A 118 -4.03 -11.74 -4.03
C GLU A 118 -5.14 -11.69 -5.10
N GLY A 119 -5.68 -10.51 -5.42
CA GLY A 119 -6.73 -10.33 -6.43
C GLY A 119 -8.10 -10.86 -6.03
N TYR A 120 -8.29 -11.26 -4.77
CA TYR A 120 -9.54 -11.83 -4.29
C TYR A 120 -10.60 -10.74 -4.10
N LYS A 121 -11.72 -10.91 -4.80
CA LYS A 121 -12.91 -10.06 -4.67
C LYS A 121 -14.05 -10.90 -4.11
N ARG A 122 -14.56 -10.52 -2.94
CA ARG A 122 -15.76 -11.13 -2.37
C ARG A 122 -16.95 -10.81 -3.26
N ARG A 123 -17.60 -11.85 -3.79
CA ARG A 123 -18.90 -11.72 -4.45
C ARG A 123 -19.98 -12.10 -3.45
N VAL A 124 -21.00 -11.26 -3.32
CA VAL A 124 -22.19 -11.58 -2.53
C VAL A 124 -22.93 -12.69 -3.27
N SER A 125 -23.26 -13.77 -2.58
CA SER A 125 -24.13 -14.81 -3.11
C SER A 125 -25.49 -14.17 -3.41
N LYS A 126 -25.86 -14.10 -4.69
CA LYS A 126 -27.18 -13.61 -5.07
C LYS A 126 -28.21 -14.57 -4.52
N ARG A 127 -29.33 -14.03 -3.99
CA ARG A 127 -30.48 -14.86 -3.63
C ARG A 127 -30.91 -15.63 -4.87
N LYS A 128 -31.15 -16.94 -4.73
CA LYS A 128 -31.75 -17.73 -5.81
C LYS A 128 -33.09 -17.08 -6.14
N CYS A 129 -33.42 -16.97 -7.42
CA CYS A 129 -34.76 -16.53 -7.82
C CYS A 129 -35.81 -17.45 -7.17
N PRO A 130 -36.93 -16.90 -6.69
CA PRO A 130 -37.96 -17.70 -6.05
C PRO A 130 -38.48 -18.76 -7.02
N LEU A 131 -38.50 -20.02 -6.56
CA LEU A 131 -39.04 -21.16 -7.31
C LEU A 131 -40.58 -21.12 -7.22
N THR A 132 -41.20 -20.45 -8.21
CA THR A 132 -42.65 -20.51 -8.43
C THR A 132 -43.09 -21.95 -8.65
N LYS A 133 -44.36 -22.27 -8.33
CA LYS A 133 -44.92 -23.62 -8.52
C LYS A 133 -44.79 -24.07 -9.98
N GLU A 134 -45.01 -23.15 -10.91
CA GLU A 134 -44.87 -23.39 -12.35
C GLU A 134 -43.45 -23.78 -12.76
N ASN A 135 -42.43 -23.06 -12.27
CA ASN A 135 -41.03 -23.36 -12.57
C ASN A 135 -40.58 -24.70 -11.97
N ARG A 136 -41.15 -25.12 -10.83
CA ARG A 136 -40.88 -26.44 -10.26
C ARG A 136 -41.45 -27.54 -11.14
N ARG A 137 -42.69 -27.38 -11.63
CA ARG A 137 -43.33 -28.33 -12.54
C ARG A 137 -42.54 -28.48 -13.83
N LYS A 138 -42.21 -27.38 -14.50
CA LYS A 138 -41.41 -27.37 -15.73
C LYS A 138 -40.04 -28.05 -15.55
N ARG A 139 -39.38 -27.82 -14.41
CA ARG A 139 -38.10 -28.48 -14.09
C ARG A 139 -38.25 -29.97 -13.84
N LEU A 140 -39.36 -30.40 -13.25
CA LEU A 140 -39.63 -31.81 -12.95
C LEU A 140 -40.03 -32.57 -14.21
N GLU A 141 -40.89 -32.00 -15.05
CA GLU A 141 -41.23 -32.52 -16.39
C GLU A 141 -39.95 -32.70 -17.23
N TRP A 142 -39.12 -31.65 -17.33
CA TRP A 142 -37.84 -31.74 -18.05
C TRP A 142 -36.91 -32.83 -17.50
N ALA A 143 -36.80 -32.94 -16.17
CA ALA A 143 -35.96 -33.97 -15.55
C ALA A 143 -36.47 -35.38 -15.85
N GLN A 144 -37.79 -35.61 -15.82
CA GLN A 144 -38.41 -36.90 -16.15
C GLN A 144 -38.22 -37.28 -17.61
N GLU A 145 -38.36 -36.32 -18.53
CA GLU A 145 -38.13 -36.53 -19.98
C GLU A 145 -36.69 -36.93 -20.32
N HIS A 146 -35.72 -36.55 -19.50
CA HIS A 146 -34.28 -36.75 -19.76
C HIS A 146 -33.64 -37.76 -18.80
N ILE A 147 -34.43 -38.53 -18.06
CA ILE A 147 -33.96 -39.72 -17.36
C ILE A 147 -33.85 -40.85 -18.39
N ASN A 148 -32.61 -41.11 -18.82
CA ASN A 148 -32.16 -42.37 -19.44
C ASN A 148 -31.16 -43.03 -18.48
#